data_AF-A0A2P7MR83-F1
#
_entry.id   AF-A0A2P7MR83-F1
#
_cell.length_a   1.000
_cell.length_b   1.000
_cell.length_c   1.000
_cell.angle_alpha   90.00
_cell.angle_beta   90.00
_cell.angle_gamma   90.00
#
_symmetry.space_group_name_H-M   'P 1'
#
loop_
_entity.id
_entity.type
_entity.pdbx_description
1 polymer ?
#
loop_
_entity_poly.entity_id
_entity_poly.type
_entity_poly.pdbx_seq_one_letter_code
_entity_poly.pdbx_strand_id
1 'polypeptide(L)'
;MNDKLRILQRQPRRISITLSYNVHEALIKRSDEEGRSVSNLCAFLLEDALKDQRELIGIHSRDNIVDGLAGKKLMLNGDSVSNGFSRRQ
;
A
#
# COMPACT_ATOMS: atom_id res chain seq x y z
N MET A 1 -11.93 20.32 -8.29
CA MET A 1 -10.57 20.82 -8.55
C MET A 1 -9.61 20.31 -7.46
N ASN A 2 -9.14 19.06 -7.52
CA ASN A 2 -8.19 18.53 -6.51
C ASN A 2 -7.15 17.56 -7.12
N ASP A 3 -6.83 17.70 -8.41
CA ASP A 3 -5.83 16.85 -9.07
C ASP A 3 -4.39 17.35 -8.88
N LYS A 4 -4.20 18.54 -8.29
CA LYS A 4 -2.88 19.16 -8.07
C LYS A 4 -2.10 18.56 -6.89
N LEU A 5 -2.71 17.72 -6.06
CA LEU A 5 -2.06 17.09 -4.90
C LEU A 5 -1.30 15.79 -5.24
N ARG A 6 -1.58 15.14 -6.37
CA ARG A 6 -0.97 13.84 -6.74
C ARG A 6 0.43 13.97 -7.38
N ILE A 7 0.82 15.17 -7.80
CA ILE A 7 2.11 15.42 -8.46
C ILE A 7 3.21 15.76 -7.44
N LEU A 8 2.85 16.21 -6.23
CA LEU A 8 3.80 16.61 -5.18
C LEU A 8 4.46 15.42 -4.44
N GLN A 9 4.00 14.18 -4.67
CA GLN A 9 4.46 13.00 -3.91
C GLN A 9 5.49 12.12 -4.63
N ARG A 10 5.95 12.47 -5.84
CA ARG A 10 6.93 11.67 -6.59
C ARG A 10 8.32 12.31 -6.69
N GLN A 11 8.68 13.15 -5.72
CA GLN A 11 10.03 13.69 -5.69
C GLN A 11 11.00 12.65 -5.10
N PRO A 12 12.11 12.35 -5.79
CA PRO A 12 13.17 11.51 -5.22
C PRO A 12 13.62 12.06 -3.87
N ARG A 13 13.67 11.20 -2.86
CA ARG A 13 14.17 11.54 -1.53
C ARG A 13 15.53 10.90 -1.35
N ARG A 14 16.57 11.71 -1.14
CA ARG A 14 17.91 11.23 -0.82
C ARG A 14 17.96 10.87 0.67
N ILE A 15 18.33 9.63 0.95
CA ILE A 15 18.60 9.14 2.30
C ILE A 15 20.09 8.85 2.45
N SER A 16 20.63 9.10 3.63
CA SER A 16 21.98 8.68 4.02
C SER A 16 21.84 7.65 5.13
N ILE A 17 22.54 6.53 5.02
CA ILE A 17 22.54 5.47 6.01
C ILE A 17 23.98 5.02 6.29
N THR A 18 24.25 4.57 7.50
CA THR A 18 25.52 3.92 7.84
C THR A 18 25.36 2.42 7.63
N LEU A 19 26.27 1.82 6.85
CA LEU A 19 26.31 0.38 6.58
C LEU A 19 27.53 -0.24 7.24
N SER A 20 27.48 -1.55 7.48
CA SER A 20 28.68 -2.30 7.85
C SER A 20 29.65 -2.35 6.67
N TYR A 21 30.96 -2.38 6.97
CA TYR A 21 32.01 -2.41 5.96
C TYR A 21 31.81 -3.55 4.95
N ASN A 22 31.50 -4.76 5.44
CA ASN A 22 31.30 -5.94 4.59
C ASN A 22 30.15 -5.76 3.60
N VAL A 23 29.05 -5.10 4.01
CA VAL A 23 27.91 -4.83 3.13
C VAL A 23 28.27 -3.77 2.09
N HIS A 24 29.00 -2.73 2.49
CA HIS A 24 29.48 -1.71 1.56
C HIS A 24 30.37 -2.30 0.47
N GLU A 25 31.36 -3.13 0.82
CA GLU A 25 32.26 -3.77 -0.14
C GLU A 25 31.51 -4.71 -1.10
N ALA A 26 30.55 -5.48 -0.58
CA ALA A 26 29.72 -6.35 -1.41
C ALA A 26 28.88 -5.56 -2.43
N LEU A 27 28.34 -4.40 -2.02
CA LEU A 27 27.60 -3.50 -2.91
C LEU A 27 28.50 -2.92 -4.00
N ILE A 28 29.71 -2.46 -3.66
CA ILE A 28 30.68 -1.93 -4.63
C ILE A 28 31.01 -3.00 -5.67
N LYS A 29 31.45 -4.17 -5.23
CA LYS A 29 31.82 -5.27 -6.11
C LYS A 29 30.68 -5.66 -7.06
N ARG A 30 29.48 -5.83 -6.53
CA ARG A 30 28.31 -6.17 -7.34
C ARG A 30 27.94 -5.05 -8.31
N SER A 31 28.09 -3.78 -7.90
CA SER A 31 27.81 -2.64 -8.77
C SER A 31 28.78 -2.57 -9.96
N ASP A 32 30.06 -2.90 -9.73
CA ASP A 32 31.08 -2.97 -10.77
C ASP A 32 30.84 -4.13 -11.74
N GLU A 33 30.53 -5.32 -11.21
CA GLU A 33 30.20 -6.51 -12.01
C GLU A 33 28.99 -6.28 -12.92
N GLU A 34 28.00 -5.53 -12.44
CA GLU A 34 26.79 -5.22 -13.18
C GLU A 34 26.88 -3.94 -14.03
N GLY A 35 27.99 -3.21 -13.94
CA GLY A 35 28.21 -1.97 -14.70
C GLY A 35 27.24 -0.84 -14.36
N ARG A 36 26.76 -0.78 -13.11
CA ARG A 36 25.80 0.24 -12.63
C ARG A 36 26.29 0.95 -11.40
N SER A 37 25.81 2.17 -11.14
CA SER A 37 26.21 2.88 -9.93
C SER A 37 25.68 2.17 -8.67
N VAL A 38 26.44 2.26 -7.58
CA VAL A 38 26.03 1.75 -6.26
C VAL A 38 24.67 2.30 -5.84
N SER A 39 24.40 3.59 -6.09
CA SER A 39 23.12 4.21 -5.76
C SER A 39 21.94 3.59 -6.53
N ASN A 40 22.14 3.22 -7.80
CA ASN A 40 21.13 2.58 -8.63
C ASN A 40 20.90 1.13 -8.17
N LEU A 41 21.99 0.38 -7.91
CA LEU A 41 21.91 -0.95 -7.31
C LEU A 41 21.14 -0.92 -5.99
N CYS A 42 21.47 0.01 -5.09
CA CYS A 42 20.75 0.16 -3.81
C CYS A 42 19.27 0.47 -4.01
N ALA A 43 18.93 1.38 -4.95
CA ALA A 43 17.53 1.69 -5.25
C ALA A 43 16.78 0.44 -5.73
N PHE A 44 17.36 -0.31 -6.67
CA PHE A 44 16.80 -1.57 -7.15
C PHE A 44 16.59 -2.58 -6.02
N LEU A 45 17.61 -2.82 -5.19
CA LEU A 45 17.53 -3.78 -4.09
C LEU A 45 16.49 -3.38 -3.03
N LEU A 46 16.39 -2.09 -2.72
CA LEU A 46 15.38 -1.58 -1.80
C LEU A 46 13.97 -1.72 -2.38
N GLU A 47 13.78 -1.40 -3.66
CA GLU A 47 12.50 -1.58 -4.33
C GLU A 47 12.10 -3.06 -4.38
N ASP A 48 13.04 -3.95 -4.66
CA ASP A 48 12.82 -5.40 -4.74
C ASP A 48 12.44 -5.99 -3.38
N ALA A 49 13.21 -5.67 -2.32
CA ALA A 49 12.93 -6.14 -0.96
C ALA A 49 11.56 -5.65 -0.44
N LEU A 50 11.10 -4.48 -0.87
CA LEU A 50 9.80 -3.93 -0.48
C LEU A 50 8.63 -4.42 -1.33
N LYS A 51 8.86 -5.01 -2.52
CA LYS A 51 7.78 -5.61 -3.34
C LYS A 51 7.14 -6.80 -2.62
N ASP A 52 7.96 -7.69 -2.06
CA ASP A 52 7.48 -8.88 -1.35
C ASP A 52 6.70 -8.53 -0.08
N GLN A 53 7.04 -7.42 0.57
CA GLN A 53 6.29 -6.93 1.73
C GLN A 53 4.89 -6.42 1.37
N ARG A 54 4.65 -5.93 0.15
CA ARG A 54 3.31 -5.45 -0.23
C ARG A 54 2.30 -6.58 -0.38
N GLU A 55 2.74 -7.75 -0.85
CA GLU A 55 1.92 -8.95 -0.88
C GLU A 55 1.59 -9.44 0.55
N LEU A 56 2.53 -9.31 1.49
CA LEU A 56 2.34 -9.70 2.90
C LEU A 56 1.49 -8.69 3.70
N ILE A 57 1.70 -7.38 3.50
CA ILE A 57 0.98 -6.30 4.20
C ILE A 57 -0.44 -6.14 3.65
N GLY A 58 -0.67 -6.45 2.37
CA GLY A 58 -2.00 -6.46 1.75
C GLY A 58 -2.98 -7.47 2.37
N ILE A 59 -2.48 -8.47 3.09
CA ILE A 59 -3.30 -9.45 3.82
C ILE A 59 -3.62 -8.94 5.23
N HIS A 60 -2.68 -8.31 5.93
CA HIS A 60 -2.89 -7.83 7.32
C HIS A 60 -3.64 -6.50 7.45
N SER A 61 -3.86 -5.74 6.37
CA SER A 61 -4.71 -4.54 6.42
C SER A 61 -6.22 -4.82 6.41
N ARG A 62 -6.66 -6.09 6.29
CA ARG A 62 -8.10 -6.43 6.34
C ARG A 62 -8.65 -6.64 7.75
N ASP A 63 -7.82 -6.87 8.76
CA ASP A 63 -8.28 -7.28 10.09
C ASP A 63 -8.64 -6.12 11.03
N ASN A 64 -8.56 -4.86 10.59
CA ASN A 64 -8.79 -3.68 11.45
C ASN A 64 -10.04 -2.85 11.09
N ILE A 65 -11.01 -3.38 10.33
CA ILE A 65 -12.21 -2.60 9.90
C ILE A 65 -13.55 -3.06 10.54
N VAL A 66 -13.62 -4.18 11.27
CA VAL A 66 -14.94 -4.75 11.65
C VAL A 66 -15.49 -4.42 13.04
N ASP A 67 -14.88 -3.56 13.86
CA ASP A 67 -15.33 -3.30 15.25
C ASP A 67 -15.81 -1.88 15.55
N GLY A 68 -16.54 -1.21 14.63
CA GLY A 68 -16.87 0.21 14.89
C GLY A 68 -17.96 0.93 14.11
N LEU A 69 -18.89 0.27 13.41
CA LEU A 69 -20.08 1.00 12.93
C LEU A 69 -21.37 0.16 12.94
N ALA A 70 -21.60 -0.53 14.05
CA ALA A 70 -22.96 -0.72 14.53
C ALA A 70 -23.52 0.67 14.90
N GLY A 71 -24.47 1.18 14.11
CA GLY A 71 -25.28 2.33 14.53
C GLY A 71 -25.33 3.51 13.58
N LYS A 72 -25.82 3.31 12.34
CA LYS A 72 -26.69 4.31 11.70
C LYS A 72 -27.88 3.62 11.06
N LYS A 73 -28.91 3.46 11.91
CA LYS A 73 -30.31 3.23 11.59
C LYS A 73 -30.72 4.14 10.42
N LEU A 74 -30.73 3.61 9.21
CA LEU A 74 -31.32 4.26 8.04
C LEU A 74 -32.83 4.29 8.27
N MET A 75 -33.35 5.51 8.44
CA MET A 75 -34.77 5.79 8.42
C MET A 75 -35.34 5.28 7.09
N LEU A 76 -36.38 4.44 7.20
CA LEU A 76 -37.14 3.92 6.08
C LEU A 76 -37.78 5.11 5.35
N ASN A 77 -37.39 5.30 4.08
CA ASN A 77 -38.15 6.15 3.17
C ASN A 77 -39.51 5.50 2.98
N GLY A 78 -40.54 6.17 3.49
CA GLY A 78 -41.91 5.86 3.16
C GLY A 78 -42.16 6.23 1.71
N ASP A 79 -42.15 5.22 0.84
CA ASP A 79 -42.84 5.26 -0.44
C ASP A 79 -43.72 4.01 -0.55
N SER A 80 -45.01 4.30 -0.71
CA SER A 80 -46.09 3.32 -0.78
C SER A 80 -46.09 2.66 -2.15
N VAL A 81 -45.97 1.33 -2.22
CA VAL A 81 -46.46 0.57 -3.38
C VAL A 81 -47.06 -0.76 -2.92
N SER A 82 -48.33 -0.92 -3.25
CA SER A 82 -49.19 -2.08 -3.14
C SER A 82 -48.66 -3.32 -3.87
N ASN A 83 -48.74 -4.50 -3.25
CA ASN A 83 -49.51 -5.65 -3.74
C ASN A 83 -49.17 -6.95 -2.98
N GLY A 84 -50.21 -7.73 -2.68
CA GLY A 84 -50.10 -9.19 -2.65
C GLY A 84 -50.02 -9.86 -1.28
N PHE A 85 -51.14 -9.92 -0.57
CA PHE A 85 -51.37 -10.99 0.41
C PHE A 85 -51.24 -12.35 -0.29
N SER A 86 -50.27 -13.16 0.13
CA SER A 86 -50.26 -14.61 -0.09
C SER A 86 -49.76 -15.34 1.15
N ARG A 87 -50.73 -15.69 1.99
CA ARG A 87 -50.89 -16.95 2.74
C ARG A 87 -49.70 -17.91 2.69
N ARG A 88 -49.13 -18.28 3.86
CA ARG A 88 -48.82 -19.68 4.24
C ARG A 88 -48.82 -19.88 5.76
N GLN A 89 -49.68 -20.85 6.15
CA GLN A 89 -49.64 -21.80 7.27
C GLN A 89 -49.56 -21.22 8.69
#